data_AF-A0A6A3BBF2-F1
#
_entry.id   AF-A0A6A3BBF2-F1
#
_cell.length_a   1.000
_cell.length_b   1.000
_cell.length_c   1.000
_cell.angle_alpha   90.00
_cell.angle_beta   90.00
_cell.angle_gamma   90.00
#
_symmetry.space_group_name_H-M   'P 1'
#
loop_
_entity.id
_entity.type
_entity.pdbx_description
1 polymer ?
#
loop_
_entity_poly.entity_id
_entity_poly.type
_entity_poly.pdbx_seq_one_letter_code
_entity_poly.pdbx_strand_id
1 'polypeptide(L)'
;MDLTQIAQLLDQTLSPDGNVVRASTDALDGLSSLPQFPFALLSIAAQGIQGPTDANFASSRSASSKSSSGSEFLADKEDTSCYPVRVAAAGAIAGLLENEYLPPEWLPLLQVVISSIGNEDEENIILFQLLNSIVEAGNENTAIHIPHIISSLVDVISKSIHPILEPWPHVVVRGFEALAVMAQSWENFMDEEVEQNDSSEKKASGQAAIGRALSALLQQAWLTAPLEAEASPPPSCVDHSSTLLRSIILSVTGRNVIKELKLSELLLVWADLISDWHAWEESEDMSVFDCIKEVVNLHSKYGVENFIVRQTPPAPAPPLPQRSIIEAISAFVSEVILQYPSATWRACSCVHILLHVPTYSGETEGVRLSLAAVFCRAAFSCFKGVRSKPSSSWKPHLLAIASCYLCHPEAVEAVLEKEGDGGFVAWASALAFACTHSSEVGLSAKSEIKLTVMTLVKMIERLLGVGNPSGDLLRDCFTSLIETSIQLKELDEEMEDEENGEEYDNNEEDNDEIEIDDEESESELEETEEQFLERYAQAASALEDGIVEEGDAEDQELEIELGNLEEVDEEKMVVSLIGRYHQVLIKRQALSSQLVSSFTNAYPDCSPFSHQYM
;
A
#
# COMPACT_ATOMS: atom_id res chain seq x y z
N MET A 1 -3.36 -36.24 -26.61
CA MET A 1 -4.55 -35.52 -27.09
C MET A 1 -4.16 -34.79 -28.36
N ASP A 2 -5.05 -34.67 -29.36
CA ASP A 2 -4.70 -33.98 -30.62
C ASP A 2 -4.85 -32.46 -30.45
N LEU A 3 -3.71 -31.75 -30.35
CA LEU A 3 -3.66 -30.30 -30.19
C LEU A 3 -4.32 -29.58 -31.37
N THR A 4 -4.22 -30.15 -32.57
CA THR A 4 -4.81 -29.60 -33.80
C THR A 4 -6.33 -29.59 -33.70
N GLN A 5 -6.91 -30.64 -33.12
CA GLN A 5 -8.36 -30.75 -32.96
C GLN A 5 -8.90 -29.74 -31.95
N ILE A 6 -8.23 -29.60 -30.79
CA ILE A 6 -8.64 -28.62 -29.76
C ILE A 6 -8.53 -27.20 -30.31
N ALA A 7 -7.44 -26.90 -30.98
CA ALA A 7 -7.21 -25.57 -31.52
C ALA A 7 -8.19 -25.22 -32.65
N GLN A 8 -8.62 -26.20 -33.46
CA GLN A 8 -9.73 -26.02 -34.40
C GLN A 8 -11.06 -25.76 -33.69
N LEU A 9 -11.34 -26.44 -32.57
CA LEU A 9 -12.55 -26.18 -31.78
C LEU A 9 -12.52 -24.78 -31.15
N LEU A 10 -11.35 -24.34 -30.66
CA LEU A 10 -11.15 -22.97 -30.14
C LEU A 10 -11.27 -21.90 -31.22
N ASP A 11 -10.80 -22.16 -32.44
CA ASP A 11 -11.04 -21.24 -33.57
C ASP A 11 -12.54 -21.15 -33.91
N GLN A 12 -13.24 -22.28 -33.85
CA GLN A 12 -14.68 -22.35 -34.11
C GLN A 12 -15.55 -21.68 -33.03
N THR A 13 -15.06 -21.51 -31.79
CA THR A 13 -15.77 -20.71 -30.78
C THR A 13 -15.73 -19.21 -31.06
N LEU A 14 -14.83 -18.76 -31.94
CA LEU A 14 -14.74 -17.36 -32.40
C LEU A 14 -15.59 -17.09 -33.65
N SER A 15 -16.29 -18.11 -34.16
CA SER A 15 -17.13 -18.00 -35.35
C SER A 15 -18.36 -17.11 -35.13
N PRO A 16 -18.80 -16.33 -36.13
CA PRO A 16 -20.07 -15.58 -36.05
C PRO A 16 -21.31 -16.49 -36.12
N ASP A 17 -21.18 -17.77 -36.45
CA ASP A 17 -22.30 -18.73 -36.48
C ASP A 17 -22.53 -19.35 -35.09
N GLY A 18 -23.60 -18.94 -34.42
CA GLY A 18 -23.95 -19.44 -33.08
C GLY A 18 -24.20 -20.96 -32.99
N ASN A 19 -24.48 -21.65 -34.10
CA ASN A 19 -24.57 -23.12 -34.08
C ASN A 19 -23.19 -23.77 -34.05
N VAL A 20 -22.23 -23.19 -34.77
CA VAL A 20 -20.83 -23.64 -34.79
C VAL A 20 -20.19 -23.38 -33.42
N VAL A 21 -20.44 -22.22 -32.83
CA VAL A 21 -19.98 -21.88 -31.47
C VAL A 21 -20.52 -22.90 -30.47
N ARG A 22 -21.84 -23.13 -30.43
CA ARG A 22 -22.45 -24.07 -29.48
C ARG A 22 -21.90 -25.49 -29.63
N ALA A 23 -21.82 -26.01 -30.85
CA ALA A 23 -21.30 -27.35 -31.10
C ALA A 23 -19.83 -27.50 -30.68
N SER A 24 -19.03 -26.44 -30.85
CA SER A 24 -17.62 -26.43 -30.48
C SER A 24 -17.42 -26.30 -28.97
N THR A 25 -18.23 -25.46 -28.30
CA THR A 25 -18.27 -25.35 -26.84
C THR A 25 -18.67 -26.68 -26.20
N ASP A 26 -19.73 -27.35 -26.69
CA ASP A 26 -20.18 -28.65 -26.18
C ASP A 26 -19.09 -29.72 -26.34
N ALA A 27 -18.35 -29.68 -27.46
CA ALA A 27 -17.23 -30.59 -27.71
C ALA A 27 -16.03 -30.31 -26.79
N LEU A 28 -15.70 -29.05 -26.53
CA LEU A 28 -14.65 -28.63 -25.59
C LEU A 28 -15.02 -29.00 -24.15
N ASP A 29 -16.28 -28.83 -23.76
CA ASP A 29 -16.79 -29.23 -22.45
C ASP A 29 -16.69 -30.75 -22.25
N GLY A 30 -16.99 -31.54 -23.29
CA GLY A 30 -16.75 -32.98 -23.25
C GLY A 30 -15.27 -33.35 -23.03
N LEU A 31 -14.34 -32.54 -23.56
CA LEU A 31 -12.90 -32.73 -23.41
C LEU A 31 -12.34 -32.21 -22.08
N SER A 32 -13.04 -31.27 -21.41
CA SER A 32 -12.61 -30.67 -20.14
C SER A 32 -12.41 -31.70 -19.02
N SER A 33 -13.22 -32.77 -19.05
CA SER A 33 -13.14 -33.90 -18.12
C SER A 33 -11.85 -34.73 -18.22
N LEU A 34 -11.03 -34.53 -19.25
CA LEU A 34 -9.81 -35.30 -19.48
C LEU A 34 -8.60 -34.66 -18.76
N PRO A 35 -7.80 -35.42 -17.99
CA PRO A 35 -6.66 -34.88 -17.24
C PRO A 35 -5.58 -34.20 -18.10
N GLN A 36 -5.54 -34.50 -19.39
CA GLN A 36 -4.57 -33.97 -20.36
C GLN A 36 -5.05 -32.66 -21.01
N PHE A 37 -6.32 -32.28 -20.82
CA PHE A 37 -6.93 -31.14 -21.49
C PHE A 37 -6.28 -29.81 -21.09
N PRO A 38 -6.00 -29.53 -19.81
CA PRO A 38 -5.36 -28.26 -19.42
C PRO A 38 -3.93 -28.13 -19.95
N PHE A 39 -3.17 -29.23 -19.98
CA PHE A 39 -1.83 -29.26 -20.59
C PHE A 39 -1.87 -29.04 -22.11
N ALA A 40 -2.93 -29.52 -22.76
CA ALA A 40 -3.14 -29.31 -24.18
C ALA A 40 -3.49 -27.85 -24.49
N LEU A 41 -4.37 -27.23 -23.70
CA LEU A 41 -4.63 -25.79 -23.77
C LEU A 41 -3.35 -24.99 -23.51
N LEU A 42 -2.55 -25.38 -22.51
CA LEU A 42 -1.30 -24.68 -22.17
C LEU A 42 -0.30 -24.72 -23.32
N SER A 43 -0.15 -25.88 -23.95
CA SER A 43 0.72 -26.04 -25.11
C SER A 43 0.27 -25.17 -26.28
N ILE A 44 -1.05 -25.06 -26.50
CA ILE A 44 -1.62 -24.19 -27.54
C ILE A 44 -1.36 -22.73 -27.20
N ALA A 45 -1.64 -22.29 -25.97
CA ALA A 45 -1.42 -20.91 -25.51
C ALA A 45 0.07 -20.49 -25.58
N ALA A 46 0.96 -21.38 -25.17
CA ALA A 46 2.39 -21.13 -25.06
C ALA A 46 3.15 -21.11 -26.40
N GLN A 47 2.85 -22.05 -27.31
CA GLN A 47 3.69 -22.28 -28.51
C GLN A 47 2.91 -22.16 -29.83
N GLY A 48 1.58 -22.07 -29.78
CA GLY A 48 0.75 -22.14 -30.98
C GLY A 48 0.77 -23.52 -31.65
N ILE A 49 -0.03 -23.70 -32.71
CA ILE A 49 0.02 -24.91 -33.55
C ILE A 49 1.13 -24.73 -34.61
N GLN A 50 2.39 -24.60 -34.22
CA GLN A 50 3.44 -24.81 -35.21
C GLN A 50 3.51 -26.31 -35.50
N GLY A 51 3.23 -26.67 -36.76
CA GLY A 51 3.32 -28.05 -37.24
C GLY A 51 4.67 -28.69 -36.86
N PRO A 52 4.75 -30.03 -36.83
CA PRO A 52 5.85 -30.75 -36.19
C PRO A 52 7.18 -30.36 -36.83
N THR A 53 7.91 -29.47 -36.17
CA THR A 53 9.35 -29.29 -36.40
C THR A 53 10.05 -29.93 -35.22
N ASP A 54 10.45 -31.18 -35.47
CA ASP A 54 11.50 -31.90 -34.76
C ASP A 54 11.53 -31.71 -33.24
N ALA A 55 10.67 -32.47 -32.57
CA ALA A 55 10.92 -32.97 -31.22
C ALA A 55 12.20 -33.82 -31.23
N ASN A 56 13.37 -33.17 -31.29
CA ASN A 56 14.71 -33.68 -31.00
C ASN A 56 15.73 -32.54 -31.09
N PHE A 57 15.69 -31.59 -30.15
CA PHE A 57 16.83 -30.72 -29.87
C PHE A 57 17.22 -30.75 -28.39
N ALA A 58 17.55 -31.95 -27.94
CA ALA A 58 18.41 -32.18 -26.79
C ALA A 58 19.62 -33.01 -27.23
N SER A 59 20.47 -32.47 -28.13
CA SER A 59 21.91 -32.76 -28.18
C SER A 59 22.64 -32.06 -29.34
N SER A 60 23.80 -31.51 -28.99
CA SER A 60 24.90 -31.07 -29.87
C SER A 60 24.78 -29.72 -30.59
N ARG A 61 25.32 -28.69 -29.94
CA ARG A 61 26.01 -27.59 -30.63
C ARG A 61 27.25 -28.17 -31.32
N SER A 62 27.31 -28.12 -32.65
CA SER A 62 28.58 -28.01 -33.37
C SER A 62 28.38 -27.35 -34.74
N ALA A 63 29.43 -26.67 -35.18
CA ALA A 63 29.40 -25.61 -36.18
C ALA A 63 29.29 -26.09 -37.65
N SER A 64 28.85 -25.14 -38.48
CA SER A 64 29.35 -24.77 -39.82
C SER A 64 28.51 -25.05 -41.08
N SER A 65 28.36 -23.96 -41.85
CA SER A 65 28.36 -23.80 -43.31
C SER A 65 27.08 -24.02 -44.16
N LYS A 66 26.63 -22.88 -44.74
CA LYS A 66 26.10 -22.61 -46.09
C LYS A 66 25.56 -23.79 -46.95
N SER A 67 24.31 -23.67 -47.40
CA SER A 67 23.96 -23.71 -48.84
C SER A 67 22.48 -23.35 -49.12
N SER A 68 22.31 -22.45 -50.09
CA SER A 68 21.10 -22.19 -50.88
C SER A 68 20.50 -23.47 -51.49
N SER A 69 19.16 -23.60 -51.49
CA SER A 69 18.30 -23.64 -52.71
C SER A 69 16.86 -24.02 -52.35
N GLY A 70 15.90 -23.31 -52.96
CA GLY A 70 14.47 -23.39 -52.66
C GLY A 70 13.72 -24.62 -53.18
N SER A 71 12.49 -24.72 -52.69
CA SER A 71 11.37 -25.34 -53.38
C SER A 71 10.07 -24.74 -52.83
N GLU A 72 9.46 -23.87 -53.63
CA GLU A 72 8.02 -23.57 -53.59
C GLU A 72 7.22 -24.88 -53.59
N PHE A 73 6.35 -25.06 -52.60
CA PHE A 73 5.20 -25.94 -52.70
C PHE A 73 4.00 -25.29 -51.99
N LEU A 74 3.09 -24.79 -52.82
CA LEU A 74 1.63 -24.70 -52.66
C LEU A 74 1.08 -24.22 -51.30
N ALA A 75 0.77 -22.92 -51.25
CA ALA A 75 -0.22 -22.35 -50.35
C ALA A 75 -1.63 -22.84 -50.70
N ASP A 76 -2.36 -23.39 -49.72
CA ASP A 76 -3.79 -23.17 -49.46
C ASP A 76 -4.24 -24.04 -48.27
N LYS A 77 -3.96 -23.55 -47.07
CA LYS A 77 -4.87 -23.64 -45.92
C LYS A 77 -4.84 -22.24 -45.32
N GLU A 78 -5.99 -21.59 -45.31
CA GLU A 78 -6.18 -20.29 -44.67
C GLU A 78 -5.48 -20.29 -43.31
N ASP A 79 -4.55 -19.33 -43.16
CA ASP A 79 -3.87 -19.04 -41.91
C ASP A 79 -4.93 -18.73 -40.86
N THR A 80 -5.32 -19.74 -40.06
CA THR A 80 -5.87 -19.48 -38.73
C THR A 80 -4.81 -18.63 -38.05
N SER A 81 -5.09 -17.33 -37.86
CA SER A 81 -4.24 -16.48 -37.06
C SER A 81 -4.02 -17.21 -35.74
N CYS A 82 -2.77 -17.58 -35.47
CA CYS A 82 -2.45 -18.39 -34.29
C CYS A 82 -2.79 -17.61 -33.01
N TYR A 83 -2.90 -16.28 -33.10
CA TYR A 83 -3.08 -15.38 -31.98
C TYR A 83 -4.47 -15.50 -31.31
N PRO A 84 -5.63 -15.35 -32.00
CA PRO A 84 -6.95 -15.56 -31.39
C PRO A 84 -7.13 -16.93 -30.74
N VAL A 85 -6.60 -17.99 -31.36
CA VAL A 85 -6.67 -19.34 -30.81
C VAL A 85 -5.81 -19.48 -29.53
N ARG A 86 -4.66 -18.81 -29.47
CA ARG A 86 -3.82 -18.73 -28.27
C ARG A 86 -4.48 -17.96 -27.14
N VAL A 87 -5.10 -16.81 -27.46
CA VAL A 87 -5.89 -16.03 -26.49
C VAL A 87 -7.03 -16.89 -25.94
N ALA A 88 -7.77 -17.58 -26.81
CA ALA A 88 -8.86 -18.45 -26.41
C ALA A 88 -8.37 -19.62 -25.53
N ALA A 89 -7.21 -20.20 -25.84
CA ALA A 89 -6.61 -21.25 -25.03
C ALA A 89 -6.15 -20.73 -23.65
N ALA A 90 -5.51 -19.56 -23.59
CA ALA A 90 -5.08 -18.93 -22.34
C ALA A 90 -6.28 -18.59 -21.45
N GLY A 91 -7.33 -17.97 -22.02
CA GLY A 91 -8.57 -17.66 -21.32
C GLY A 91 -9.30 -18.92 -20.84
N ALA A 92 -9.29 -20.00 -21.61
CA ALA A 92 -9.88 -21.27 -21.20
C ALA A 92 -9.14 -21.90 -19.99
N ILE A 93 -7.81 -21.79 -19.92
CA ILE A 93 -7.06 -22.26 -18.74
C ILE A 93 -7.33 -21.38 -17.53
N ALA A 94 -7.27 -20.05 -17.70
CA ALA A 94 -7.56 -19.11 -16.62
C ALA A 94 -8.96 -19.38 -16.04
N GLY A 95 -9.97 -19.49 -16.90
CA GLY A 95 -11.33 -19.83 -16.48
C GLY A 95 -11.44 -21.21 -15.81
N LEU A 96 -10.67 -22.23 -16.23
CA LEU A 96 -10.65 -23.50 -15.51
C LEU A 96 -10.12 -23.33 -14.08
N LEU A 97 -9.02 -22.57 -13.91
CA LEU A 97 -8.39 -22.34 -12.62
C LEU A 97 -9.29 -21.52 -11.68
N GLU A 98 -9.96 -20.50 -12.21
CA GLU A 98 -10.97 -19.71 -11.48
C GLU A 98 -12.15 -20.57 -11.01
N ASN A 99 -12.52 -21.61 -11.75
CA ASN A 99 -13.56 -22.58 -11.37
C ASN A 99 -13.00 -23.75 -10.52
N GLU A 100 -11.99 -23.47 -9.69
CA GLU A 100 -11.38 -24.40 -8.73
C GLU A 100 -10.78 -25.67 -9.35
N TYR A 101 -10.43 -25.65 -10.64
CA TYR A 101 -9.64 -26.75 -11.20
C TYR A 101 -8.25 -26.75 -10.56
N LEU A 102 -7.86 -27.89 -9.99
CA LEU A 102 -6.53 -28.11 -9.42
C LEU A 102 -5.68 -28.99 -10.35
N PRO A 103 -4.73 -28.40 -11.11
CA PRO A 103 -3.76 -29.16 -11.87
C PRO A 103 -2.99 -30.15 -10.97
N PRO A 104 -2.62 -31.33 -11.50
CA PRO A 104 -1.86 -32.31 -10.73
C PRO A 104 -0.42 -31.87 -10.43
N GLU A 105 0.16 -30.99 -11.25
CA GLU A 105 1.52 -30.47 -11.08
C GLU A 105 1.57 -28.98 -11.47
N TRP A 106 1.84 -28.09 -10.51
CA TRP A 106 1.86 -26.63 -10.72
C TRP A 106 3.20 -26.11 -11.27
N LEU A 107 4.33 -26.62 -10.76
CA LEU A 107 5.67 -26.20 -11.21
C LEU A 107 5.90 -26.35 -12.72
N PRO A 108 5.51 -27.46 -13.39
CA PRO A 108 5.67 -27.58 -14.84
C PRO A 108 4.84 -26.55 -15.61
N LEU A 109 3.65 -26.17 -15.12
CA LEU A 109 2.84 -25.13 -15.76
C LEU A 109 3.58 -23.80 -15.77
N LEU A 110 4.08 -23.38 -14.61
CA LEU A 110 4.89 -22.16 -14.46
C LEU A 110 6.13 -22.18 -15.37
N GLN A 111 6.84 -23.31 -15.41
CA GLN A 111 8.02 -23.48 -16.25
C GLN A 111 7.71 -23.35 -17.75
N VAL A 112 6.62 -23.96 -18.21
CA VAL A 112 6.21 -23.90 -19.62
C VAL A 112 5.83 -22.47 -20.01
N VAL A 113 5.05 -21.76 -19.18
CA VAL A 113 4.67 -20.37 -19.46
C VAL A 113 5.92 -19.49 -19.50
N ILE A 114 6.76 -19.51 -18.46
CA ILE A 114 7.95 -18.66 -18.35
C ILE A 114 8.95 -18.94 -19.47
N SER A 115 9.17 -20.20 -19.83
CA SER A 115 10.09 -20.57 -20.93
C SER A 115 9.59 -20.16 -22.31
N SER A 116 8.30 -19.89 -22.45
CA SER A 116 7.67 -19.47 -23.70
C SER A 116 7.64 -17.95 -23.87
N ILE A 117 7.93 -17.19 -22.81
CA ILE A 117 8.08 -15.72 -22.88
C ILE A 117 9.37 -15.40 -23.67
N GLY A 118 9.21 -14.76 -24.82
CA GLY A 118 10.25 -14.51 -25.81
C GLY A 118 10.55 -13.02 -26.02
N ASN A 119 11.06 -12.67 -27.19
CA ASN A 119 11.38 -11.27 -27.56
C ASN A 119 10.27 -10.58 -28.36
N GLU A 120 9.13 -11.23 -28.62
CA GLU A 120 8.03 -10.69 -29.43
C GLU A 120 6.94 -10.08 -28.53
N ASP A 121 6.78 -8.75 -28.60
CA ASP A 121 6.04 -7.97 -27.59
C ASP A 121 4.54 -8.31 -27.50
N GLU A 122 3.84 -8.57 -28.61
CA GLU A 122 2.39 -8.84 -28.60
C GLU A 122 2.05 -10.23 -28.02
N GLU A 123 2.88 -11.23 -28.30
CA GLU A 123 2.65 -12.61 -27.83
C GLU A 123 2.93 -12.77 -26.33
N ASN A 124 3.82 -11.94 -25.79
CA ASN A 124 4.21 -11.98 -24.40
C ASN A 124 3.12 -11.49 -23.45
N ILE A 125 2.24 -10.57 -23.89
CA ILE A 125 1.16 -10.02 -23.05
C ILE A 125 0.24 -11.14 -22.55
N ILE A 126 -0.18 -12.05 -23.46
CA ILE A 126 -1.06 -13.17 -23.11
C ILE A 126 -0.37 -14.11 -22.12
N LEU A 127 0.94 -14.35 -22.29
CA LEU A 127 1.69 -15.25 -21.42
C LEU A 127 1.88 -14.66 -20.02
N PHE A 128 2.09 -13.35 -19.89
CA PHE A 128 2.12 -12.68 -18.59
C PHE A 128 0.75 -12.69 -17.91
N GLN A 129 -0.34 -12.43 -18.65
CA GLN A 129 -1.70 -12.53 -18.11
C GLN A 129 -1.99 -13.96 -17.61
N LEU A 130 -1.68 -14.97 -18.42
CA LEU A 130 -1.85 -16.37 -18.03
C LEU A 130 -0.99 -16.74 -16.82
N LEU A 131 0.25 -16.22 -16.74
CA LEU A 131 1.12 -16.43 -15.59
C LEU A 131 0.50 -15.86 -14.31
N ASN A 132 -0.02 -14.63 -14.36
CA ASN A 132 -0.69 -14.00 -13.21
C ASN A 132 -1.91 -14.82 -12.77
N SER A 133 -2.78 -15.22 -13.71
CA SER A 133 -3.94 -16.07 -13.40
C SER A 133 -3.56 -17.40 -12.77
N ILE A 134 -2.45 -18.03 -13.21
CA ILE A 134 -1.94 -19.27 -12.60
C ILE A 134 -1.43 -19.05 -11.17
N VAL A 135 -0.77 -17.91 -10.92
CA VAL A 135 -0.24 -17.57 -9.60
C VAL A 135 -1.38 -17.26 -8.62
N GLU A 136 -2.33 -16.42 -9.03
CA GLU A 136 -3.47 -16.00 -8.22
C GLU A 136 -4.41 -17.16 -7.90
N ALA A 137 -4.85 -17.91 -8.91
CA ALA A 137 -5.78 -19.02 -8.70
C ALA A 137 -5.13 -20.23 -7.99
N GLY A 138 -3.81 -20.40 -8.12
CA GLY A 138 -3.10 -21.49 -7.46
C GLY A 138 -2.84 -21.27 -5.97
N ASN A 139 -2.83 -20.02 -5.52
CA ASN A 139 -2.52 -19.60 -4.16
C ASN A 139 -1.31 -20.38 -3.58
N GLU A 140 -1.47 -21.06 -2.44
CA GLU A 140 -0.43 -21.83 -1.76
C GLU A 140 0.26 -22.87 -2.68
N ASN A 141 -0.48 -23.49 -3.59
CA ASN A 141 0.04 -24.52 -4.49
C ASN A 141 1.07 -23.98 -5.49
N THR A 142 0.92 -22.72 -5.88
CA THR A 142 1.89 -22.01 -6.71
C THR A 142 2.98 -21.38 -5.85
N ALA A 143 2.63 -20.79 -4.70
CA ALA A 143 3.54 -20.08 -3.80
C ALA A 143 4.77 -20.91 -3.44
N ILE A 144 4.60 -22.18 -3.04
CA ILE A 144 5.71 -23.10 -2.68
C ILE A 144 6.79 -23.25 -3.77
N HIS A 145 6.43 -22.98 -5.03
CA HIS A 145 7.31 -23.11 -6.19
C HIS A 145 8.01 -21.80 -6.58
N ILE A 146 7.52 -20.65 -6.13
CA ILE A 146 8.02 -19.31 -6.50
C ILE A 146 9.53 -19.16 -6.28
N PRO A 147 10.12 -19.53 -5.11
CA PRO A 147 11.56 -19.41 -4.90
C PRO A 147 12.43 -20.17 -5.92
N HIS A 148 11.89 -21.23 -6.53
CA HIS A 148 12.61 -22.08 -7.46
C HIS A 148 12.55 -21.55 -8.90
N ILE A 149 11.53 -20.79 -9.26
CA ILE A 149 11.25 -20.39 -10.64
C ILE A 149 11.44 -18.90 -10.90
N ILE A 150 11.38 -18.05 -9.86
CA ILE A 150 11.48 -16.59 -10.00
C ILE A 150 12.74 -16.13 -10.74
N SER A 151 13.87 -16.80 -10.52
CA SER A 151 15.12 -16.50 -11.22
C SER A 151 15.03 -16.71 -12.74
N SER A 152 14.23 -17.67 -13.19
CA SER A 152 14.03 -17.93 -14.62
C SER A 152 13.26 -16.79 -15.29
N LEU A 153 12.27 -16.23 -14.59
CA LEU A 153 11.52 -15.08 -15.07
C LEU A 153 12.37 -13.81 -15.06
N VAL A 154 13.14 -13.59 -13.99
CA VAL A 154 14.13 -12.49 -13.90
C VAL A 154 15.12 -12.57 -15.06
N ASP A 155 15.64 -13.75 -15.40
CA ASP A 155 16.57 -13.94 -16.52
C ASP A 155 15.95 -13.65 -17.89
N VAL A 156 14.65 -13.88 -18.06
CA VAL A 156 13.92 -13.53 -19.28
C VAL A 156 13.77 -12.01 -19.38
N ILE A 157 13.26 -11.37 -18.32
CA ILE A 157 13.02 -9.91 -18.29
C ILE A 157 14.33 -9.14 -18.43
N SER A 158 15.38 -9.60 -17.75
CA SER A 158 16.71 -8.97 -17.76
C SER A 158 17.31 -8.85 -19.17
N LYS A 159 16.96 -9.73 -20.10
CA LYS A 159 17.46 -9.64 -21.48
C LYS A 159 16.84 -8.48 -22.27
N SER A 160 15.66 -8.02 -21.84
CA SER A 160 14.88 -6.97 -22.48
C SER A 160 15.04 -5.61 -21.79
N ILE A 161 15.71 -5.54 -20.64
CA ILE A 161 15.98 -4.29 -19.93
C ILE A 161 17.06 -3.50 -20.67
N HIS A 162 16.67 -2.32 -21.15
CA HIS A 162 17.56 -1.28 -21.64
C HIS A 162 17.46 -0.06 -20.73
N PRO A 163 18.43 0.19 -19.83
CA PRO A 163 18.32 1.19 -18.75
C PRO A 163 18.09 2.66 -19.16
N ILE A 164 18.09 2.97 -20.46
CA ILE A 164 18.01 4.35 -21.01
C ILE A 164 16.85 4.52 -21.98
N LEU A 165 16.20 3.42 -22.42
CA LEU A 165 15.09 3.53 -23.38
C LEU A 165 13.79 3.75 -22.63
N GLU A 166 13.04 4.79 -22.99
CA GLU A 166 11.68 5.03 -22.53
C GLU A 166 10.76 5.23 -23.75
N PRO A 167 9.55 4.64 -23.77
CA PRO A 167 8.99 3.72 -22.78
C PRO A 167 9.74 2.36 -22.74
N TRP A 168 9.77 1.72 -21.57
CA TRP A 168 10.24 0.33 -21.47
C TRP A 168 9.38 -0.60 -22.34
N PRO A 169 9.97 -1.66 -22.93
CA PRO A 169 9.20 -2.66 -23.66
C PRO A 169 8.10 -3.26 -22.78
N HIS A 170 6.95 -3.62 -23.37
CA HIS A 170 5.84 -4.22 -22.63
C HIS A 170 6.26 -5.48 -21.86
N VAL A 171 7.24 -6.23 -22.38
CA VAL A 171 7.85 -7.38 -21.70
C VAL A 171 8.46 -7.03 -20.34
N VAL A 172 9.07 -5.85 -20.23
CA VAL A 172 9.65 -5.38 -18.97
C VAL A 172 8.53 -4.95 -18.03
N VAL A 173 7.57 -4.15 -18.51
CA VAL A 173 6.46 -3.65 -17.69
C VAL A 173 5.61 -4.79 -17.13
N ARG A 174 5.11 -5.68 -18.00
CA ARG A 174 4.34 -6.87 -17.61
C ARG A 174 5.18 -7.89 -16.83
N GLY A 175 6.48 -7.91 -17.06
CA GLY A 175 7.41 -8.71 -16.28
C GLY A 175 7.54 -8.27 -14.83
N PHE A 176 7.61 -6.96 -14.59
CA PHE A 176 7.63 -6.39 -13.24
C PHE A 176 6.30 -6.65 -12.52
N GLU A 177 5.18 -6.49 -13.22
CA GLU A 177 3.84 -6.84 -12.72
C GLU A 177 3.76 -8.31 -12.30
N ALA A 178 4.15 -9.24 -13.17
CA ALA A 178 4.12 -10.67 -12.84
C ALA A 178 5.05 -11.03 -11.68
N LEU A 179 6.23 -10.42 -11.59
CA LEU A 179 7.12 -10.61 -10.46
C LEU A 179 6.55 -10.05 -9.16
N ALA A 180 5.81 -8.93 -9.21
CA ALA A 180 5.15 -8.36 -8.05
C ALA A 180 4.03 -9.27 -7.55
N VAL A 181 3.18 -9.80 -8.45
CA VAL A 181 2.15 -10.80 -8.12
C VAL A 181 2.78 -12.05 -7.50
N MET A 182 3.88 -12.55 -8.06
CA MET A 182 4.60 -13.70 -7.49
C MET A 182 5.21 -13.41 -6.12
N ALA A 183 5.80 -12.23 -5.93
CA ALA A 183 6.35 -11.83 -4.63
C ALA A 183 5.25 -11.74 -3.57
N GLN A 184 4.13 -11.09 -3.91
CA GLN A 184 2.99 -10.93 -3.01
C GLN A 184 2.33 -12.29 -2.69
N SER A 185 2.17 -13.17 -3.67
CA SER A 185 1.64 -14.53 -3.45
C SER A 185 2.51 -15.33 -2.47
N TRP A 186 3.84 -15.20 -2.54
CA TRP A 186 4.74 -15.82 -1.56
C TRP A 186 4.58 -15.19 -0.17
N GLU A 187 4.41 -13.88 -0.09
CA GLU A 187 4.25 -13.16 1.19
C GLU A 187 2.93 -13.51 1.88
N ASN A 188 1.82 -13.56 1.15
CA ASN A 188 0.52 -13.98 1.70
C ASN A 188 0.57 -15.43 2.22
N PHE A 189 1.18 -16.33 1.44
CA PHE A 189 1.42 -17.72 1.85
C PHE A 189 2.27 -17.81 3.13
N MET A 190 3.24 -16.89 3.28
CA MET A 190 4.09 -16.82 4.45
C MET A 190 3.32 -16.41 5.70
N ASP A 191 2.38 -15.47 5.59
CA ASP A 191 1.57 -14.97 6.70
C ASP A 191 0.51 -15.99 7.15
N GLU A 192 -0.13 -16.71 6.22
CA GLU A 192 -1.13 -17.75 6.50
C GLU A 192 -0.53 -18.99 7.19
N GLU A 193 0.69 -19.41 6.82
CA GLU A 193 1.33 -20.59 7.42
C GLU A 193 2.06 -20.31 8.76
N VAL A 194 2.03 -19.08 9.32
CA VAL A 194 2.63 -18.82 10.66
C VAL A 194 1.90 -19.59 11.77
N GLU A 195 0.66 -20.02 11.53
CA GLU A 195 -0.14 -20.82 12.46
C GLU A 195 0.26 -22.31 12.51
N GLN A 196 1.01 -22.82 11.53
CA GLN A 196 1.40 -24.23 11.44
C GLN A 196 2.93 -24.40 11.45
N ASN A 197 3.41 -25.18 12.42
CA ASN A 197 4.81 -25.39 12.83
C ASN A 197 5.78 -26.03 11.78
N ASP A 198 5.59 -25.80 10.48
CA ASP A 198 6.50 -26.31 9.43
C ASP A 198 7.69 -25.36 9.15
N SER A 199 8.83 -25.98 8.85
CA SER A 199 10.21 -25.51 9.06
C SER A 199 10.53 -24.07 8.61
N SER A 200 10.67 -23.15 9.57
CA SER A 200 11.16 -21.76 9.44
C SER A 200 12.40 -21.60 8.53
N GLU A 201 13.27 -22.60 8.45
CA GLU A 201 14.49 -22.57 7.62
C GLU A 201 14.20 -22.60 6.11
N LYS A 202 13.20 -23.38 5.66
CA LYS A 202 12.82 -23.42 4.23
C LYS A 202 12.19 -22.10 3.81
N LYS A 203 11.34 -21.54 4.67
CA LYS A 203 10.69 -20.23 4.50
C LYS A 203 11.73 -19.12 4.35
N ALA A 204 12.69 -19.05 5.27
CA ALA A 204 13.80 -18.10 5.21
C ALA A 204 14.68 -18.30 3.96
N SER A 205 14.95 -19.54 3.57
CA SER A 205 15.70 -19.83 2.34
C SER A 205 14.94 -19.41 1.08
N GLY A 206 13.62 -19.58 1.06
CA GLY A 206 12.74 -19.18 -0.03
C GLY A 206 12.72 -17.66 -0.21
N GLN A 207 12.44 -16.92 0.87
CA GLN A 207 12.48 -15.45 0.87
C GLN A 207 13.83 -14.92 0.41
N ALA A 208 14.93 -15.53 0.86
CA ALA A 208 16.28 -15.13 0.45
C ALA A 208 16.54 -15.39 -1.05
N ALA A 209 15.97 -16.45 -1.63
CA ALA A 209 16.09 -16.72 -3.06
C ALA A 209 15.34 -15.68 -3.90
N ILE A 210 14.11 -15.35 -3.50
CA ILE A 210 13.28 -14.29 -4.09
C ILE A 210 14.00 -12.95 -4.02
N GLY A 211 14.42 -12.52 -2.82
CA GLY A 211 15.10 -11.24 -2.62
C GLY A 211 16.39 -11.09 -3.43
N ARG A 212 17.19 -12.17 -3.60
CA ARG A 212 18.37 -12.14 -4.46
C ARG A 212 18.03 -11.98 -5.94
N ALA A 213 17.02 -12.70 -6.43
CA ALA A 213 16.61 -12.64 -7.83
C ALA A 213 16.07 -11.24 -8.17
N LEU A 214 15.18 -10.71 -7.33
CA LEU A 214 14.59 -9.39 -7.51
C LEU A 214 15.64 -8.28 -7.38
N SER A 215 16.56 -8.38 -6.41
CA SER A 215 17.66 -7.42 -6.27
C SER A 215 18.55 -7.42 -7.51
N ALA A 216 18.88 -8.58 -8.08
CA ALA A 216 19.67 -8.64 -9.31
C ALA A 216 18.97 -7.91 -10.48
N LEU A 217 17.65 -8.08 -10.62
CA LEU A 217 16.85 -7.40 -11.63
C LEU A 217 16.88 -5.87 -11.45
N LEU A 218 16.58 -5.38 -10.25
CA LEU A 218 16.55 -3.94 -9.97
C LEU A 218 17.95 -3.31 -10.08
N GLN A 219 19.01 -4.03 -9.69
CA GLN A 219 20.38 -3.56 -9.91
C GLN A 219 20.69 -3.41 -11.40
N GLN A 220 20.21 -4.32 -12.25
CA GLN A 220 20.37 -4.19 -13.68
C GLN A 220 19.55 -3.01 -14.23
N ALA A 221 18.31 -2.86 -13.79
CA ALA A 221 17.41 -1.80 -14.22
C ALA A 221 17.90 -0.40 -13.85
N TRP A 222 18.37 -0.23 -12.61
CA TRP A 222 18.62 1.08 -12.01
C TRP A 222 20.09 1.46 -11.89
N LEU A 223 20.99 0.50 -11.63
CA LEU A 223 22.38 0.80 -11.32
C LEU A 223 23.35 0.61 -12.49
N THR A 224 22.86 0.10 -13.64
CA THR A 224 23.69 -0.21 -14.81
C THR A 224 23.63 0.89 -15.89
N ALA A 225 22.90 1.98 -15.66
CA ALA A 225 22.85 3.11 -16.57
C ALA A 225 24.25 3.78 -16.73
N PRO A 226 24.66 4.17 -17.96
CA PRO A 226 25.93 4.84 -18.18
C PRO A 226 26.00 6.20 -17.47
N LEU A 227 27.14 6.48 -16.84
CA LEU A 227 27.48 7.75 -16.15
C LEU A 227 27.29 9.04 -16.98
N GLU A 228 27.06 8.93 -18.29
CA GLU A 228 26.87 10.07 -19.20
C GLU A 228 25.39 10.36 -19.51
N ALA A 229 24.46 9.49 -19.09
CA ALA A 229 23.03 9.75 -19.18
C ALA A 229 22.60 10.53 -17.93
N GLU A 230 22.30 11.83 -18.08
CA GLU A 230 21.62 12.62 -17.04
C GLU A 230 20.16 12.18 -16.80
N ALA A 231 19.73 11.08 -17.42
CA ALA A 231 18.39 10.55 -17.29
C ALA A 231 18.30 9.66 -16.04
N SER A 232 17.39 10.02 -15.13
CA SER A 232 16.87 9.10 -14.11
C SER A 232 16.31 7.84 -14.80
N PRO A 233 16.26 6.68 -14.10
CA PRO A 233 15.49 5.55 -14.61
C PRO A 233 14.04 5.99 -14.87
N PRO A 234 13.37 5.41 -15.87
CA PRO A 234 12.00 5.81 -16.18
C PRO A 234 11.07 5.50 -14.98
N PRO A 235 10.08 6.36 -14.68
CA PRO A 235 9.11 6.13 -13.61
C PRO A 235 8.09 5.03 -13.95
N SER A 236 8.19 4.39 -15.11
CA SER A 236 7.37 3.24 -15.45
C SER A 236 7.55 2.13 -14.41
N CYS A 237 6.44 1.56 -13.92
CA CYS A 237 6.41 0.49 -12.91
C CYS A 237 6.85 0.91 -11.50
N VAL A 238 6.68 2.16 -11.08
CA VAL A 238 7.00 2.60 -9.70
C VAL A 238 6.28 1.73 -8.66
N ASP A 239 4.99 1.45 -8.83
CA ASP A 239 4.25 0.56 -7.93
C ASP A 239 4.85 -0.84 -7.89
N HIS A 240 4.84 -1.56 -9.03
CA HIS A 240 5.42 -2.90 -9.10
C HIS A 240 6.85 -2.96 -8.56
N SER A 241 7.69 -1.96 -8.87
CA SER A 241 9.06 -1.88 -8.36
C SER A 241 9.12 -1.66 -6.85
N SER A 242 8.17 -0.93 -6.27
CA SER A 242 8.04 -0.74 -4.82
C SER A 242 7.63 -2.04 -4.14
N THR A 243 6.74 -2.84 -4.74
CA THR A 243 6.42 -4.22 -4.31
C THR A 243 7.66 -5.12 -4.36
N LEU A 244 8.40 -5.10 -5.47
CA LEU A 244 9.65 -5.88 -5.58
C LEU A 244 10.66 -5.46 -4.52
N LEU A 245 10.80 -4.14 -4.30
CA LEU A 245 11.72 -3.58 -3.31
C LEU A 245 11.33 -3.96 -1.88
N ARG A 246 10.02 -3.92 -1.56
CA ARG A 246 9.47 -4.40 -0.30
C ARG A 246 9.84 -5.87 -0.08
N SER A 247 9.65 -6.74 -1.08
CA SER A 247 10.01 -8.15 -0.98
C SER A 247 11.52 -8.39 -0.75
N ILE A 248 12.37 -7.56 -1.38
CA ILE A 248 13.83 -7.54 -1.14
C ILE A 248 14.12 -7.15 0.31
N ILE A 249 13.45 -6.11 0.84
CA ILE A 249 13.62 -5.65 2.23
C ILE A 249 13.24 -6.78 3.21
N LEU A 250 12.11 -7.44 2.99
CA LEU A 250 11.64 -8.57 3.82
C LEU A 250 12.62 -9.76 3.82
N SER A 251 13.44 -9.91 2.77
CA SER A 251 14.49 -10.93 2.71
C SER A 251 15.72 -10.65 3.57
N VAL A 252 15.86 -9.43 4.12
CA VAL A 252 17.03 -9.03 4.89
C VAL A 252 16.98 -9.59 6.31
N THR A 253 17.89 -10.52 6.59
CA THR A 253 18.09 -11.08 7.94
C THR A 253 19.22 -10.41 8.73
N GLY A 254 20.05 -9.59 8.07
CA GLY A 254 21.18 -8.93 8.70
C GLY A 254 21.89 -7.89 7.82
N ARG A 255 22.76 -7.07 8.45
CA ARG A 255 23.50 -5.97 7.78
C ARG A 255 24.39 -6.41 6.61
N ASN A 256 24.90 -7.64 6.65
CA ASN A 256 25.70 -8.21 5.56
C ASN A 256 24.86 -8.41 4.29
N VAL A 257 23.59 -8.79 4.46
CA VAL A 257 22.66 -9.02 3.34
C VAL A 257 22.32 -7.70 2.65
N ILE A 258 22.19 -6.59 3.39
CA ILE A 258 22.00 -5.24 2.82
C ILE A 258 23.10 -4.90 1.82
N LYS A 259 24.36 -5.24 2.14
CA LYS A 259 25.51 -5.00 1.26
C LYS A 259 25.55 -5.96 0.07
N GLU A 260 25.19 -7.23 0.28
CA GLU A 260 25.09 -8.23 -0.79
C GLU A 260 24.07 -7.82 -1.86
N LEU A 261 22.90 -7.34 -1.41
CA LEU A 261 21.78 -6.93 -2.26
C LEU A 261 21.90 -5.48 -2.76
N LYS A 262 22.98 -4.76 -2.43
CA LYS A 262 23.16 -3.32 -2.71
C LYS A 262 21.92 -2.48 -2.38
N LEU A 263 21.28 -2.82 -1.27
CA LEU A 263 19.95 -2.30 -0.97
C LEU A 263 19.99 -0.79 -0.65
N SER A 264 21.10 -0.29 -0.10
CA SER A 264 21.26 1.16 0.13
C SER A 264 21.31 1.96 -1.17
N GLU A 265 21.95 1.42 -2.22
CA GLU A 265 22.00 2.02 -3.54
C GLU A 265 20.65 1.94 -4.27
N LEU A 266 19.96 0.80 -4.17
CA LEU A 266 18.62 0.64 -4.74
C LEU A 266 17.61 1.60 -4.10
N LEU A 267 17.65 1.73 -2.77
CA LEU A 267 16.77 2.65 -2.03
C LEU A 267 17.03 4.11 -2.38
N LEU A 268 18.28 4.49 -2.65
CA LEU A 268 18.60 5.85 -3.10
C LEU A 268 17.97 6.16 -4.45
N VAL A 269 18.03 5.22 -5.41
CA VAL A 269 17.41 5.43 -6.72
C VAL A 269 15.90 5.45 -6.61
N TRP A 270 15.31 4.48 -5.90
CA TRP A 270 13.87 4.42 -5.69
C TRP A 270 13.31 5.67 -5.00
N ALA A 271 13.97 6.16 -3.95
CA ALA A 271 13.51 7.35 -3.24
C ALA A 271 13.57 8.60 -4.14
N ASP A 272 14.58 8.71 -5.01
CA ASP A 272 14.68 9.79 -6.00
C ASP A 272 13.54 9.69 -7.03
N LEU A 273 13.27 8.47 -7.54
CA LEU A 273 12.18 8.20 -8.49
C LEU A 273 10.82 8.63 -7.96
N ILE A 274 10.46 8.23 -6.74
CA ILE A 274 9.15 8.59 -6.17
C ILE A 274 9.08 10.09 -5.84
N SER A 275 10.21 10.76 -5.59
CA SER A 275 10.21 12.17 -5.20
C SER A 275 9.76 13.14 -6.30
N ASP A 276 9.92 12.73 -7.57
CA ASP A 276 9.51 13.49 -8.76
C ASP A 276 8.33 12.83 -9.50
N TRP A 277 7.65 11.88 -8.85
CA TRP A 277 6.56 11.13 -9.46
C TRP A 277 5.23 11.87 -9.32
N HIS A 278 4.49 11.97 -10.43
CA HIS A 278 3.27 12.76 -10.56
C HIS A 278 2.13 12.03 -11.29
N ALA A 279 2.27 10.73 -11.52
CA ALA A 279 1.28 9.91 -12.24
C ALA A 279 0.59 8.98 -11.23
N TRP A 280 -0.05 9.58 -10.22
CA TRP A 280 -0.63 8.85 -9.11
C TRP A 280 -2.05 8.37 -9.46
N GLU A 281 -2.34 7.08 -9.26
CA GLU A 281 -3.64 6.43 -9.42
C GLU A 281 -3.97 5.62 -8.14
N GLU A 282 -5.15 5.86 -7.56
CA GLU A 282 -5.49 5.45 -6.19
C GLU A 282 -5.43 3.94 -5.92
N SER A 283 -5.85 3.12 -6.88
CA SER A 283 -5.82 1.66 -6.79
C SER A 283 -4.43 1.08 -7.05
N GLU A 284 -3.57 1.81 -7.76
CA GLU A 284 -2.30 1.31 -8.27
C GLU A 284 -1.10 1.69 -7.41
N ASP A 285 -1.23 2.52 -6.36
CA ASP A 285 -0.04 3.11 -5.72
C ASP A 285 0.11 2.79 -4.22
N MET A 286 -0.60 1.77 -3.77
CA MET A 286 -0.55 1.27 -2.38
C MET A 286 0.85 0.80 -1.99
N SER A 287 1.56 0.14 -2.91
CA SER A 287 2.82 -0.50 -2.59
C SER A 287 3.92 0.50 -2.24
N VAL A 288 3.83 1.76 -2.71
CA VAL A 288 4.81 2.80 -2.39
C VAL A 288 4.78 3.10 -0.89
N PHE A 289 3.59 3.25 -0.31
CA PHE A 289 3.43 3.52 1.12
C PHE A 289 3.85 2.32 1.97
N ASP A 290 3.50 1.10 1.56
CA ASP A 290 3.92 -0.12 2.24
C ASP A 290 5.44 -0.30 2.19
N CYS A 291 6.05 0.04 1.05
CA CYS A 291 7.50 0.06 0.92
C CYS A 291 8.11 1.12 1.86
N ILE A 292 7.57 2.34 1.94
CA ILE A 292 8.05 3.38 2.88
C ILE A 292 8.09 2.85 4.32
N LYS A 293 7.02 2.20 4.79
CA LYS A 293 6.95 1.60 6.13
C LYS A 293 8.09 0.58 6.32
N GLU A 294 8.25 -0.34 5.38
CA GLU A 294 9.29 -1.37 5.44
C GLU A 294 10.72 -0.81 5.36
N VAL A 295 10.94 0.28 4.62
CA VAL A 295 12.24 0.98 4.58
C VAL A 295 12.59 1.56 5.95
N VAL A 296 11.61 2.17 6.64
CA VAL A 296 11.82 2.68 8.00
C VAL A 296 12.08 1.55 8.99
N ASN A 297 11.33 0.44 8.90
CA ASN A 297 11.54 -0.75 9.72
C ASN A 297 12.95 -1.34 9.53
N LEU A 298 13.38 -1.47 8.27
CA LEU A 298 14.72 -1.92 7.90
C LEU A 298 15.81 -1.02 8.49
N HIS A 299 15.66 0.30 8.36
CA HIS A 299 16.62 1.26 8.91
C HIS A 299 16.67 1.17 10.43
N SER A 300 15.52 1.09 11.09
CA SER A 300 15.42 0.97 12.55
C SER A 300 16.12 -0.30 13.07
N LYS A 301 15.95 -1.43 12.36
CA LYS A 301 16.50 -2.73 12.75
C LYS A 301 17.99 -2.89 12.44
N TYR A 302 18.41 -2.47 11.25
CA TYR A 302 19.75 -2.78 10.74
C TYR A 302 20.61 -1.57 10.44
N GLY A 303 20.06 -0.37 10.29
CA GLY A 303 20.79 0.82 9.90
C GLY A 303 21.19 0.78 8.43
N VAL A 304 20.47 1.55 7.61
CA VAL A 304 20.71 1.72 6.16
C VAL A 304 21.64 2.89 5.90
N GLU A 305 22.63 2.71 5.02
CA GLU A 305 23.57 3.76 4.63
C GLU A 305 22.83 4.86 3.82
N ASN A 306 23.21 6.12 4.00
CA ASN A 306 22.60 7.29 3.34
C ASN A 306 21.11 7.55 3.64
N PHE A 307 20.55 6.88 4.65
CA PHE A 307 19.13 7.03 4.99
C PHE A 307 18.78 8.44 5.47
N ILE A 308 19.38 8.90 6.58
CA ILE A 308 19.11 10.23 7.15
C ILE A 308 20.04 11.30 6.55
N VAL A 309 21.34 11.04 6.59
CA VAL A 309 22.37 11.94 6.06
C VAL A 309 23.13 11.21 4.98
N ARG A 310 23.21 11.84 3.81
CA ARG A 310 23.98 11.32 2.71
C ARG A 310 25.48 11.49 2.97
N GLN A 311 26.24 10.41 2.83
CA GLN A 311 27.69 10.50 2.86
C GLN A 311 28.18 11.12 1.55
N THR A 312 28.77 12.31 1.61
CA THR A 312 29.42 12.91 0.44
C THR A 312 30.61 12.06 0.01
N PRO A 313 30.66 11.56 -1.24
CA PRO A 313 31.84 10.87 -1.74
C PRO A 313 33.05 11.82 -1.79
N PRO A 314 34.27 11.32 -1.56
CA PRO A 314 35.48 12.13 -1.67
C PRO A 314 35.64 12.66 -3.10
N ALA A 315 35.92 13.96 -3.23
CA ALA A 315 36.08 14.62 -4.53
C ALA A 315 37.20 14.00 -5.39
N PRO A 316 37.08 13.97 -6.73
CA PRO A 316 36.05 14.60 -7.56
C PRO A 316 35.00 13.58 -8.04
N ALA A 317 33.75 13.71 -7.60
CA ALA A 317 32.63 12.88 -8.07
C ALA A 317 31.57 13.76 -8.78
N PRO A 318 30.88 13.24 -9.83
CA PRO A 318 29.85 13.95 -10.61
C PRO A 318 28.61 14.34 -9.77
N PRO A 319 27.69 15.18 -10.28
CA PRO A 319 26.48 15.58 -9.55
C PRO A 319 25.57 14.34 -9.37
N LEU A 320 25.53 13.85 -8.13
CA LEU A 320 24.64 12.78 -7.71
C LEU A 320 23.36 13.39 -7.08
N PRO A 321 22.21 12.67 -7.02
CA PRO A 321 20.93 13.16 -6.47
C PRO A 321 21.11 13.87 -5.12
N GLN A 322 20.66 15.11 -4.93
CA GLN A 322 21.14 15.94 -3.80
C GLN A 322 20.65 15.47 -2.42
N ARG A 323 19.56 14.71 -2.36
CA ARG A 323 18.82 14.36 -1.13
C ARG A 323 19.30 13.04 -0.53
N SER A 324 19.12 12.86 0.78
CA SER A 324 19.14 11.54 1.43
C SER A 324 17.86 10.76 1.12
N ILE A 325 17.82 9.47 1.45
CA ILE A 325 16.64 8.62 1.20
C ILE A 325 15.40 9.21 1.90
N ILE A 326 15.54 9.63 3.17
CA ILE A 326 14.41 10.16 3.93
C ILE A 326 13.94 11.53 3.42
N GLU A 327 14.85 12.36 2.89
CA GLU A 327 14.52 13.66 2.31
C GLU A 327 13.80 13.51 0.96
N ALA A 328 14.12 12.47 0.19
CA ALA A 328 13.44 12.19 -1.06
C ALA A 328 12.05 11.57 -0.82
N ILE A 329 11.93 10.62 0.11
CA ILE A 329 10.63 10.09 0.56
C ILE A 329 9.74 11.21 1.12
N SER A 330 10.30 12.13 1.90
CA SER A 330 9.50 13.22 2.48
C SER A 330 9.02 14.22 1.45
N ALA A 331 9.79 14.46 0.38
CA ALA A 331 9.34 15.26 -0.74
C ALA A 331 8.12 14.62 -1.42
N PHE A 332 8.18 13.31 -1.68
CA PHE A 332 7.03 12.55 -2.20
C PHE A 332 5.81 12.67 -1.27
N VAL A 333 5.95 12.29 0.01
CA VAL A 333 4.83 12.32 0.98
C VAL A 333 4.22 13.72 1.10
N SER A 334 5.05 14.78 1.09
CA SER A 334 4.56 16.15 1.19
C SER A 334 3.82 16.60 -0.05
N GLU A 335 4.29 16.20 -1.24
CA GLU A 335 3.60 16.49 -2.50
C GLU A 335 2.28 15.74 -2.57
N VAL A 336 2.25 14.49 -2.10
CA VAL A 336 1.01 13.71 -2.06
C VAL A 336 -0.05 14.36 -1.19
N ILE A 337 0.32 14.79 0.01
CA ILE A 337 -0.59 15.53 0.90
C ILE A 337 -1.15 16.78 0.19
N LEU A 338 -0.35 17.45 -0.65
CA LEU A 338 -0.75 18.67 -1.33
C LEU A 338 -1.66 18.45 -2.54
N GLN A 339 -1.43 17.39 -3.31
CA GLN A 339 -2.02 17.23 -4.65
C GLN A 339 -3.08 16.13 -4.76
N TYR A 340 -3.06 15.12 -3.89
CA TYR A 340 -3.87 13.91 -4.04
C TYR A 340 -4.76 13.66 -2.81
N PRO A 341 -5.98 14.22 -2.78
CA PRO A 341 -6.91 14.07 -1.66
C PRO A 341 -7.15 12.62 -1.22
N SER A 342 -7.34 11.69 -2.16
CA SER A 342 -7.57 10.27 -1.88
C SER A 342 -6.37 9.55 -1.24
N ALA A 343 -5.15 10.03 -1.50
CA ALA A 343 -3.93 9.50 -0.91
C ALA A 343 -3.60 10.10 0.47
N THR A 344 -4.25 11.21 0.83
CA THR A 344 -3.88 12.08 1.96
C THR A 344 -3.74 11.29 3.25
N TRP A 345 -4.64 10.34 3.45
CA TRP A 345 -4.70 9.52 4.64
C TRP A 345 -3.42 8.72 4.84
N ARG A 346 -3.03 7.95 3.82
CA ARG A 346 -1.80 7.12 3.81
C ARG A 346 -0.54 7.99 3.91
N ALA A 347 -0.51 9.11 3.19
CA ALA A 347 0.60 10.03 3.24
C ALA A 347 0.78 10.65 4.64
N CYS A 348 -0.32 11.04 5.30
CA CYS A 348 -0.30 11.56 6.67
C CYS A 348 0.15 10.50 7.68
N SER A 349 -0.22 9.22 7.50
CA SER A 349 0.30 8.11 8.33
C SER A 349 1.83 7.99 8.24
N CYS A 350 2.42 8.18 7.05
CA CYS A 350 3.88 8.16 6.89
C CYS A 350 4.59 9.30 7.62
N VAL A 351 3.94 10.44 7.85
CA VAL A 351 4.55 11.59 8.56
C VAL A 351 5.05 11.19 9.94
N HIS A 352 4.24 10.46 10.71
CA HIS A 352 4.62 10.02 12.05
C HIS A 352 5.84 9.08 11.98
N ILE A 353 5.76 8.05 11.14
CA ILE A 353 6.80 7.04 10.96
C ILE A 353 8.15 7.68 10.58
N LEU A 354 8.14 8.64 9.66
CA LEU A 354 9.35 9.34 9.20
C LEU A 354 9.93 10.32 10.23
N LEU A 355 9.08 10.92 11.07
CA LEU A 355 9.52 11.84 12.12
C LEU A 355 10.04 11.12 13.36
N HIS A 356 9.62 9.88 13.59
CA HIS A 356 9.91 9.12 14.80
C HIS A 356 10.87 7.95 14.59
N VAL A 357 11.64 7.97 13.49
CA VAL A 357 12.73 7.01 13.26
C VAL A 357 13.69 7.00 14.49
N PRO A 358 13.95 5.84 15.13
CA PRO A 358 14.66 5.74 16.42
C PRO A 358 16.15 6.08 16.38
N THR A 359 16.66 6.55 15.24
CA THR A 359 18.09 6.79 14.99
C THR A 359 18.46 8.26 14.86
N TYR A 360 17.50 9.19 15.03
CA TYR A 360 17.84 10.61 15.11
C TYR A 360 18.80 10.88 16.28
N SER A 361 19.84 11.63 16.01
CA SER A 361 20.88 12.02 16.95
C SER A 361 21.04 13.54 16.90
N GLY A 362 21.79 14.12 17.84
CA GLY A 362 22.04 15.57 17.84
C GLY A 362 22.64 16.10 16.52
N GLU A 363 23.38 15.26 15.76
CA GLU A 363 23.95 15.64 14.46
C GLU A 363 22.93 15.59 13.32
N THR A 364 21.89 14.77 13.44
CA THR A 364 20.86 14.57 12.42
C THR A 364 19.52 15.23 12.73
N GLU A 365 19.40 15.86 13.90
CA GLU A 365 18.19 16.59 14.35
C GLU A 365 17.79 17.72 13.40
N GLY A 366 18.75 18.33 12.69
CA GLY A 366 18.47 19.35 11.67
C GLY A 366 17.63 18.81 10.50
N VAL A 367 17.81 17.53 10.15
CA VAL A 367 17.01 16.86 9.12
C VAL A 367 15.59 16.67 9.64
N ARG A 368 15.44 16.13 10.86
CA ARG A 368 14.13 15.95 11.52
C ARG A 368 13.33 17.25 11.61
N LEU A 369 13.99 18.35 11.97
CA LEU A 369 13.39 19.68 12.02
C LEU A 369 12.92 20.15 10.64
N SER A 370 13.72 19.88 9.60
CA SER A 370 13.37 20.23 8.22
C SER A 370 12.16 19.42 7.75
N LEU A 371 12.12 18.11 8.04
CA LEU A 371 10.98 17.24 7.74
C LEU A 371 9.71 17.73 8.42
N ALA A 372 9.76 18.01 9.73
CA ALA A 372 8.61 18.50 10.49
C ALA A 372 8.06 19.82 9.92
N ALA A 373 8.95 20.70 9.46
CA ALA A 373 8.54 21.97 8.84
C ALA A 373 7.87 21.76 7.47
N VAL A 374 8.36 20.83 6.63
CA VAL A 374 7.79 20.55 5.31
C VAL A 374 6.44 19.84 5.45
N PHE A 375 6.35 18.78 6.26
CA PHE A 375 5.08 18.06 6.49
C PHE A 375 4.02 18.98 7.11
N CYS A 376 4.39 19.78 8.12
CA CYS A 376 3.47 20.73 8.73
C CYS A 376 2.94 21.75 7.70
N ARG A 377 3.80 22.27 6.83
CA ARG A 377 3.37 23.20 5.77
C ARG A 377 2.38 22.54 4.81
N ALA A 378 2.70 21.33 4.33
CA ALA A 378 1.85 20.59 3.41
C ALA A 378 0.47 20.33 4.03
N ALA A 379 0.45 19.70 5.20
CA ALA A 379 -0.78 19.35 5.90
C ALA A 379 -1.62 20.59 6.25
N PHE A 380 -1.00 21.67 6.71
CA PHE A 380 -1.73 22.89 7.07
C PHE A 380 -2.29 23.62 5.85
N SER A 381 -1.59 23.58 4.71
CA SER A 381 -2.07 24.19 3.47
C SER A 381 -3.38 23.53 3.00
N CYS A 382 -3.45 22.21 3.06
CA CYS A 382 -4.65 21.45 2.71
C CYS A 382 -5.76 21.62 3.75
N PHE A 383 -5.43 21.52 5.04
CA PHE A 383 -6.36 21.81 6.13
C PHE A 383 -7.02 23.19 5.97
N LYS A 384 -6.25 24.22 5.60
CA LYS A 384 -6.77 25.58 5.36
C LYS A 384 -7.83 25.62 4.25
N GLY A 385 -7.70 24.78 3.23
CA GLY A 385 -8.69 24.63 2.15
C GLY A 385 -10.01 24.04 2.63
N VAL A 386 -9.96 23.07 3.54
CA VAL A 386 -11.15 22.33 4.04
C VAL A 386 -11.71 22.83 5.36
N ARG A 387 -11.04 23.79 6.02
CA ARG A 387 -11.37 24.30 7.37
C ARG A 387 -12.78 24.90 7.51
N SER A 388 -13.46 25.29 6.44
CA SER A 388 -14.80 25.89 6.54
C SER A 388 -15.90 24.91 6.91
N LYS A 389 -15.71 23.61 6.61
CA LYS A 389 -16.70 22.54 6.86
C LYS A 389 -16.00 21.40 7.62
N PRO A 390 -16.27 21.24 8.93
CA PRO A 390 -15.82 20.07 9.67
C PRO A 390 -16.27 18.79 8.96
N SER A 391 -15.33 17.89 8.70
CA SER A 391 -15.54 16.58 8.05
C SER A 391 -14.40 15.63 8.40
N SER A 392 -14.58 14.34 8.12
CA SER A 392 -13.56 13.29 8.29
C SER A 392 -12.21 13.65 7.64
N SER A 393 -12.21 14.43 6.56
CA SER A 393 -11.01 14.93 5.87
C SER A 393 -10.07 15.78 6.73
N TRP A 394 -10.54 16.37 7.84
CA TRP A 394 -9.68 17.14 8.75
C TRP A 394 -8.69 16.24 9.49
N LYS A 395 -9.17 15.06 9.90
CA LYS A 395 -8.47 14.12 10.77
C LYS A 395 -7.01 13.84 10.34
N PRO A 396 -6.71 13.40 9.11
CA PRO A 396 -5.33 13.10 8.70
C PRO A 396 -4.40 14.32 8.80
N HIS A 397 -4.88 15.51 8.41
CA HIS A 397 -4.10 16.74 8.48
C HIS A 397 -3.81 17.17 9.92
N LEU A 398 -4.81 17.09 10.80
CA LEU A 398 -4.67 17.47 12.21
C LEU A 398 -3.63 16.58 12.91
N LEU A 399 -3.69 15.26 12.65
CA LEU A 399 -2.79 14.27 13.25
C LEU A 399 -1.36 14.34 12.68
N ALA A 400 -1.20 14.65 11.39
CA ALA A 400 0.11 14.92 10.79
C ALA A 400 0.80 16.13 11.43
N ILE A 401 0.06 17.24 11.64
CA ILE A 401 0.59 18.43 12.32
C ILE A 401 0.87 18.12 13.81
N ALA A 402 0.03 17.34 14.47
CA ALA A 402 0.26 16.89 15.85
C ALA A 402 1.59 16.12 15.98
N SER A 403 1.85 15.17 15.07
CA SER A 403 3.13 14.45 14.99
C SER A 403 4.33 15.40 14.80
N CYS A 404 4.20 16.39 13.91
CA CYS A 404 5.21 17.43 13.73
C CYS A 404 5.45 18.24 15.01
N TYR A 405 4.38 18.62 15.70
CA TYR A 405 4.42 19.45 16.91
C TYR A 405 5.08 18.71 18.08
N LEU A 406 4.82 17.41 18.22
CA LEU A 406 5.47 16.58 19.22
C LEU A 406 6.99 16.48 19.02
N CYS A 407 7.48 16.59 17.78
CA CYS A 407 8.91 16.66 17.50
C CYS A 407 9.46 18.07 17.78
N HIS A 408 8.94 19.08 17.08
CA HIS A 408 9.49 20.44 17.07
C HIS A 408 8.41 21.52 17.22
N PRO A 409 7.92 21.79 18.45
CA PRO A 409 6.84 22.77 18.68
C PRO A 409 7.15 24.15 18.12
N GLU A 410 8.35 24.68 18.40
CA GLU A 410 8.72 26.05 18.02
C GLU A 410 8.82 26.23 16.49
N ALA A 411 9.30 25.21 15.79
CA ALA A 411 9.38 25.22 14.34
C ALA A 411 7.98 25.15 13.73
N VAL A 412 7.11 24.29 14.27
CA VAL A 412 5.72 24.14 13.83
C VAL A 412 4.91 25.41 14.08
N GLU A 413 4.98 25.99 15.29
CA GLU A 413 4.37 27.29 15.60
C GLU A 413 4.81 28.36 14.57
N ALA A 414 6.11 28.43 14.28
CA ALA A 414 6.65 29.39 13.31
C ALA A 414 6.25 29.12 11.85
N VAL A 415 5.98 27.86 11.47
CA VAL A 415 5.46 27.51 10.14
C VAL A 415 3.98 27.88 10.04
N LEU A 416 3.17 27.49 11.02
CA LEU A 416 1.73 27.76 11.04
C LEU A 416 1.42 29.27 10.99
N GLU A 417 2.16 30.07 11.77
CA GLU A 417 1.99 31.54 11.76
C GLU A 417 2.46 32.21 10.44
N LYS A 418 3.34 31.56 9.67
CA LYS A 418 3.75 32.08 8.35
C LYS A 418 2.74 31.79 7.25
N GLU A 419 2.06 30.64 7.32
CA GLU A 419 1.07 30.21 6.33
C GLU A 419 -0.31 30.90 6.51
N GLY A 420 -0.55 31.52 7.67
CA GLY A 420 -1.69 32.40 7.90
C GLY A 420 -1.66 33.09 9.25
N ASP A 421 -2.19 34.32 9.31
CA ASP A 421 -2.33 35.08 10.56
C ASP A 421 -3.14 34.26 11.58
N GLY A 422 -2.51 33.85 12.69
CA GLY A 422 -3.14 33.03 13.73
C GLY A 422 -3.29 31.56 13.34
N GLY A 423 -2.45 31.04 12.45
CA GLY A 423 -2.51 29.65 11.98
C GLY A 423 -2.36 28.62 13.11
N PHE A 424 -1.52 28.91 14.12
CA PHE A 424 -1.38 28.02 15.28
C PHE A 424 -2.70 27.92 16.06
N VAL A 425 -3.35 29.06 16.33
CA VAL A 425 -4.64 29.10 17.02
C VAL A 425 -5.70 28.35 16.23
N ALA A 426 -5.74 28.54 14.91
CA ALA A 426 -6.70 27.86 14.04
C ALA A 426 -6.57 26.33 14.08
N TRP A 427 -5.34 25.82 13.96
CA TRP A 427 -5.07 24.38 14.07
C TRP A 427 -5.39 23.85 15.47
N ALA A 428 -4.92 24.53 16.52
CA ALA A 428 -5.11 24.08 17.89
C ALA A 428 -6.59 24.06 18.31
N SER A 429 -7.39 25.04 17.88
CA SER A 429 -8.84 25.04 18.08
C SER A 429 -9.54 23.92 17.29
N ALA A 430 -9.08 23.60 16.08
CA ALA A 430 -9.64 22.51 15.29
C ALA A 430 -9.31 21.13 15.88
N LEU A 431 -8.09 20.95 16.39
CA LEU A 431 -7.70 19.74 17.13
C LEU A 431 -8.55 19.58 18.41
N ALA A 432 -8.73 20.65 19.17
CA ALA A 432 -9.59 20.65 20.36
C ALA A 432 -11.06 20.34 20.02
N PHE A 433 -11.55 20.78 18.86
CA PHE A 433 -12.89 20.45 18.37
C PHE A 433 -13.01 18.97 17.98
N ALA A 434 -11.99 18.39 17.34
CA ALA A 434 -11.96 16.97 16.97
C ALA A 434 -12.02 16.02 18.18
N CYS A 435 -11.57 16.48 19.35
CA CYS A 435 -11.65 15.75 20.62
C CYS A 435 -13.07 15.59 21.18
N THR A 436 -14.07 16.28 20.63
CA THR A 436 -15.44 16.23 21.18
C THR A 436 -16.20 15.02 20.63
N HIS A 437 -16.79 14.20 21.51
CA HIS A 437 -17.50 12.95 21.17
C HIS A 437 -18.67 13.10 20.18
N SER A 438 -19.13 14.32 19.91
CA SER A 438 -20.25 14.60 18.99
C SER A 438 -19.82 15.05 17.60
N SER A 439 -18.52 14.99 17.29
CA SER A 439 -17.97 15.52 16.05
C SER A 439 -17.86 14.43 14.98
N GLU A 440 -18.33 14.71 13.76
CA GLU A 440 -18.04 13.92 12.55
C GLU A 440 -16.52 13.86 12.24
N VAL A 441 -15.72 14.70 12.90
CA VAL A 441 -14.24 14.73 12.84
C VAL A 441 -13.60 13.82 13.90
N GLY A 442 -14.40 13.11 14.69
CA GLY A 442 -13.97 12.40 15.90
C GLY A 442 -12.76 11.49 15.72
N LEU A 443 -11.98 11.36 16.80
CA LEU A 443 -10.87 10.41 16.88
C LEU A 443 -11.43 9.03 17.26
N SER A 444 -11.14 8.02 16.45
CA SER A 444 -11.70 6.67 16.60
C SER A 444 -10.67 5.69 17.14
N ALA A 445 -9.43 5.75 16.65
CA ALA A 445 -8.41 4.79 17.05
C ALA A 445 -7.64 5.21 18.30
N LYS A 446 -7.27 4.23 19.13
CA LYS A 446 -6.49 4.44 20.37
C LYS A 446 -5.19 5.19 20.11
N SER A 447 -4.49 4.85 19.03
CA SER A 447 -3.23 5.48 18.61
C SER A 447 -3.40 6.99 18.35
N GLU A 448 -4.51 7.39 17.73
CA GLU A 448 -4.84 8.78 17.39
C GLU A 448 -5.20 9.60 18.63
N ILE A 449 -5.98 9.00 19.53
CA ILE A 449 -6.38 9.57 20.81
C ILE A 449 -5.13 9.80 21.66
N LYS A 450 -4.25 8.80 21.76
CA LYS A 450 -2.98 8.88 22.48
C LYS A 450 -2.06 9.97 21.93
N LEU A 451 -1.88 10.04 20.61
CA LEU A 451 -1.11 11.11 19.95
C LEU A 451 -1.67 12.50 20.31
N THR A 452 -2.99 12.63 20.32
CA THR A 452 -3.68 13.89 20.62
C THR A 452 -3.51 14.29 22.08
N VAL A 453 -3.64 13.36 23.03
CA VAL A 453 -3.37 13.60 24.47
C VAL A 453 -1.95 14.13 24.66
N MET A 454 -0.94 13.45 24.10
CA MET A 454 0.46 13.88 24.18
C MET A 454 0.66 15.29 23.60
N THR A 455 0.01 15.58 22.47
CA THR A 455 0.10 16.87 21.78
C THR A 455 -0.52 17.98 22.61
N LEU A 456 -1.71 17.75 23.18
CA LEU A 456 -2.41 18.70 24.04
C LEU A 456 -1.61 18.99 25.32
N VAL A 457 -1.03 17.97 25.96
CA VAL A 457 -0.13 18.18 27.11
C VAL A 457 1.01 19.13 26.75
N LYS A 458 1.72 18.83 25.64
CA LYS A 458 2.86 19.65 25.20
C LYS A 458 2.43 21.07 24.83
N MET A 459 1.26 21.24 24.24
CA MET A 459 0.69 22.54 23.91
C MET A 459 0.36 23.37 25.14
N ILE A 460 -0.26 22.77 26.15
CA ILE A 460 -0.59 23.44 27.41
C ILE A 460 0.69 23.85 28.15
N GLU A 461 1.71 22.98 28.23
CA GLU A 461 3.00 23.34 28.81
C GLU A 461 3.62 24.57 28.14
N ARG A 462 3.58 24.60 26.80
CA ARG A 462 4.08 25.72 26.00
C ARG A 462 3.30 27.01 26.24
N LEU A 463 1.96 26.96 26.18
CA LEU A 463 1.08 28.11 26.41
C LEU A 463 1.27 28.70 27.83
N LEU A 464 1.49 27.85 28.82
CA LEU A 464 1.78 28.28 30.19
C LEU A 464 3.20 28.85 30.32
N GLY A 465 4.18 28.29 29.62
CA GLY A 465 5.58 28.74 29.63
C GLY A 465 5.82 30.10 28.97
N VAL A 466 5.06 30.45 27.92
CA VAL A 466 5.16 31.74 27.20
C VAL A 466 4.63 32.92 28.05
N GLY A 467 3.97 32.65 29.18
CA GLY A 467 3.64 33.67 30.17
C GLY A 467 2.43 34.53 29.82
N ASN A 468 1.60 34.12 28.85
CA ASN A 468 0.29 34.73 28.57
C ASN A 468 -0.88 33.75 28.84
N PRO A 469 -1.13 33.37 30.10
CA PRO A 469 -2.07 32.31 30.48
C PRO A 469 -3.57 32.67 30.36
N SER A 470 -3.95 33.69 29.57
CA SER A 470 -5.35 34.19 29.48
C SER A 470 -5.85 34.23 28.04
N GLY A 471 -5.88 33.07 27.38
CA GLY A 471 -6.51 32.90 26.07
C GLY A 471 -7.60 31.83 26.14
N ASP A 472 -8.68 32.03 25.39
CA ASP A 472 -9.74 31.03 25.20
C ASP A 472 -9.16 29.67 24.77
N LEU A 473 -8.12 29.69 23.94
CA LEU A 473 -7.40 28.51 23.48
C LEU A 473 -6.85 27.62 24.61
N LEU A 474 -6.27 28.20 25.68
CA LEU A 474 -5.72 27.40 26.79
C LEU A 474 -6.83 26.66 27.54
N ARG A 475 -8.01 27.27 27.66
CA ARG A 475 -9.17 26.64 28.27
C ARG A 475 -9.66 25.51 27.38
N ASP A 476 -9.83 25.78 26.09
CA ASP A 476 -10.36 24.81 25.14
C ASP A 476 -9.42 23.59 25.04
N CYS A 477 -8.11 23.78 24.87
CA CYS A 477 -7.14 22.69 24.85
C CYS A 477 -7.10 21.87 26.15
N PHE A 478 -7.29 22.51 27.31
CA PHE A 478 -7.31 21.78 28.58
C PHE A 478 -8.60 20.99 28.77
N THR A 479 -9.76 21.56 28.41
CA THR A 479 -11.01 20.79 28.43
C THR A 479 -10.91 19.56 27.53
N SER A 480 -10.44 19.74 26.29
CA SER A 480 -10.20 18.64 25.37
C SER A 480 -9.20 17.62 25.90
N LEU A 481 -8.12 18.06 26.57
CA LEU A 481 -7.16 17.14 27.19
C LEU A 481 -7.86 16.23 28.21
N ILE A 482 -8.69 16.80 29.07
CA ILE A 482 -9.40 16.04 30.11
C ILE A 482 -10.38 15.05 29.48
N GLU A 483 -11.17 15.48 28.49
CA GLU A 483 -12.12 14.63 27.77
C GLU A 483 -11.42 13.47 27.05
N THR A 484 -10.41 13.77 26.22
CA THR A 484 -9.68 12.76 25.45
C THR A 484 -8.85 11.82 26.34
N SER A 485 -8.37 12.27 27.50
CA SER A 485 -7.68 11.37 28.45
C SER A 485 -8.63 10.37 29.10
N ILE A 486 -9.88 10.78 29.38
CA ILE A 486 -10.92 9.85 29.87
C ILE A 486 -11.23 8.83 28.78
N GLN A 487 -11.48 9.27 27.54
CA GLN A 487 -11.76 8.40 26.41
C GLN A 487 -10.65 7.36 26.20
N LEU A 488 -9.38 7.77 26.31
CA LEU A 488 -8.25 6.85 26.19
C LEU A 488 -8.26 5.79 27.29
N LYS A 489 -8.60 6.18 28.54
CA LYS A 489 -8.67 5.26 29.67
C LYS A 489 -9.83 4.27 29.55
N GLU A 490 -10.97 4.72 29.07
CA GLU A 490 -12.14 3.87 28.80
C GLU A 490 -11.80 2.79 27.76
N LEU A 491 -11.10 3.15 26.68
CA LEU A 491 -10.62 2.20 25.66
C LEU A 491 -9.58 1.20 26.20
N ASP A 492 -8.71 1.62 27.13
CA ASP A 492 -7.76 0.70 27.78
C ASP A 492 -8.50 -0.35 28.62
N GLU A 493 -9.52 0.07 29.37
CA GLU A 493 -10.33 -0.83 30.21
C GLU A 493 -11.17 -1.80 29.37
N GLU A 494 -11.75 -1.34 28.25
CA GLU A 494 -12.51 -2.20 27.32
C GLU A 494 -11.65 -3.32 26.71
N MET A 495 -10.44 -3.01 26.27
CA MET A 495 -9.53 -4.02 25.70
C MET A 495 -8.98 -5.00 26.76
N GLU A 496 -8.74 -4.54 28.00
CA GLU A 496 -8.35 -5.42 29.10
C GLU A 496 -9.48 -6.40 29.49
N ASP A 497 -10.74 -5.98 29.41
CA ASP A 497 -11.90 -6.84 29.69
C ASP A 497 -12.14 -7.88 28.58
N GLU A 498 -11.85 -7.56 27.32
CA GLU A 498 -11.91 -8.51 26.19
C GLU A 498 -10.83 -9.60 26.28
N GLU A 499 -9.61 -9.27 26.70
CA GLU A 499 -8.52 -10.25 26.88
C GLU A 499 -8.73 -11.18 28.09
N ASN A 500 -9.50 -10.74 29.10
CA ASN A 500 -9.80 -11.52 30.30
C ASN A 500 -11.11 -12.33 30.19
N GLY A 501 -11.83 -12.22 29.08
CA GLY A 501 -13.07 -12.96 28.78
C GLY A 501 -12.86 -14.41 28.37
N GLU A 502 -12.18 -15.22 29.19
CA GLU A 502 -12.17 -16.68 29.00
C GLU A 502 -13.57 -17.29 29.27
N GLU A 503 -14.12 -17.93 28.23
CA GLU A 503 -15.16 -18.98 28.24
C GLU A 503 -16.43 -18.73 29.07
N TYR A 504 -17.45 -18.11 28.47
CA TYR A 504 -18.83 -18.40 28.86
C TYR A 504 -19.34 -19.65 28.14
N ASP A 505 -19.38 -20.72 28.91
CA ASP A 505 -20.11 -21.99 28.76
C ASP A 505 -21.33 -21.86 27.81
N ASN A 506 -21.24 -22.49 26.65
CA ASN A 506 -22.39 -22.79 25.79
C ASN A 506 -23.30 -23.79 26.51
N ASN A 507 -24.29 -23.31 27.27
CA ASN A 507 -25.48 -24.07 27.64
C ASN A 507 -26.59 -23.10 28.06
N GLU A 508 -27.54 -22.83 27.18
CA GLU A 508 -28.88 -23.40 27.29
C GLU A 508 -29.75 -22.92 26.12
N GLU A 509 -30.46 -23.90 25.55
CA GLU A 509 -31.55 -23.75 24.60
C GLU A 509 -32.59 -22.78 25.16
N ASP A 510 -33.07 -21.82 24.37
CA ASP A 510 -34.49 -21.57 24.32
C ASP A 510 -34.94 -20.94 23.00
N ASN A 511 -36.04 -21.50 22.54
CA ASN A 511 -36.67 -21.39 21.25
C ASN A 511 -37.79 -20.36 21.37
N ASP A 512 -37.63 -19.19 20.77
CA ASP A 512 -38.74 -18.24 20.58
C ASP A 512 -38.81 -17.81 19.11
N GLU A 513 -39.86 -18.32 18.45
CA GLU A 513 -40.36 -17.91 17.15
C GLU A 513 -40.63 -16.40 17.16
N ILE A 514 -39.88 -15.64 16.37
CA ILE A 514 -40.22 -14.23 16.10
C ILE A 514 -41.20 -14.22 14.93
N GLU A 515 -42.46 -13.92 15.24
CA GLU A 515 -43.50 -13.56 14.29
C GLU A 515 -43.02 -12.33 13.47
N ILE A 516 -42.96 -12.48 12.15
CA ILE A 516 -42.72 -11.37 11.22
C ILE A 516 -44.04 -10.59 11.13
N ASP A 517 -44.04 -9.39 11.69
CA ASP A 517 -45.13 -8.42 11.55
C ASP A 517 -44.99 -7.74 10.18
N ASP A 518 -45.89 -8.10 9.25
CA ASP A 518 -46.04 -7.48 7.94
C ASP A 518 -46.66 -6.09 8.09
N GLU A 519 -45.87 -5.07 8.44
CA GLU A 519 -46.31 -3.68 8.35
C GLU A 519 -46.25 -3.17 6.89
N GLU A 520 -47.43 -3.15 6.29
CA GLU A 520 -47.97 -2.24 5.27
C GLU A 520 -46.95 -1.46 4.41
N SER A 521 -46.74 -1.94 3.17
CA SER A 521 -46.09 -1.18 2.09
C SER A 521 -46.84 0.12 1.79
N GLU A 522 -46.26 1.26 2.16
CA GLU A 522 -46.62 2.54 1.56
C GLU A 522 -46.25 2.49 0.07
N SER A 523 -47.24 2.76 -0.78
CA SER A 523 -47.07 2.76 -2.22
C SER A 523 -46.13 3.88 -2.66
N GLU A 524 -44.84 3.57 -2.83
CA GLU A 524 -43.91 4.38 -3.59
C GLU A 524 -44.47 4.52 -5.01
N LEU A 525 -44.85 5.74 -5.38
CA LEU A 525 -45.17 6.06 -6.76
C LEU A 525 -43.88 5.93 -7.56
N GLU A 526 -43.85 4.99 -8.50
CA GLU A 526 -42.76 4.84 -9.49
C GLU A 526 -42.47 6.21 -10.10
N GLU A 527 -41.31 6.76 -9.74
CA GLU A 527 -40.80 7.98 -10.32
C GLU A 527 -40.56 7.73 -11.82
N THR A 528 -41.01 8.65 -12.65
CA THR A 528 -40.77 8.56 -14.09
C THR A 528 -39.31 8.83 -14.41
N GLU A 529 -38.76 8.21 -15.46
CA GLU A 529 -37.37 8.40 -15.93
C GLU A 529 -37.00 9.89 -16.08
N GLU A 530 -37.94 10.73 -16.49
CA GLU A 530 -37.76 12.17 -16.63
C GLU A 530 -37.54 12.87 -15.28
N GLN A 531 -38.25 12.45 -14.23
CA GLN A 531 -38.10 12.97 -12.87
C GLN A 531 -36.79 12.50 -12.23
N PHE A 532 -36.39 11.25 -12.49
CA PHE A 532 -35.09 10.71 -12.08
C PHE A 532 -33.94 11.51 -12.71
N LEU A 533 -34.01 11.75 -14.02
CA LEU A 533 -33.00 12.53 -14.76
C LEU A 533 -32.97 14.01 -14.33
N GLU A 534 -34.12 14.62 -14.04
CA GLU A 534 -34.21 15.99 -13.53
C GLU A 534 -33.60 16.10 -12.12
N ARG A 535 -33.83 15.13 -11.23
CA ARG A 535 -33.15 15.05 -9.92
C ARG A 535 -31.64 14.94 -10.08
N TYR A 536 -31.18 14.05 -10.96
CA TYR A 536 -29.74 13.87 -11.21
C TYR A 536 -29.11 15.14 -11.79
N ALA A 537 -29.80 15.81 -12.73
CA ALA A 537 -29.34 17.08 -13.29
C ALA A 537 -29.29 18.20 -12.24
N GLN A 538 -30.27 18.25 -11.33
CA GLN A 538 -30.27 19.21 -10.22
C GLN A 538 -29.18 18.90 -9.19
N ALA A 539 -28.94 17.64 -8.87
CA ALA A 539 -27.84 17.21 -8.00
C ALA A 539 -26.47 17.56 -8.62
N ALA A 540 -26.28 17.27 -9.92
CA ALA A 540 -25.06 17.62 -10.65
C ALA A 540 -24.84 19.15 -10.72
N SER A 541 -25.91 19.92 -10.95
CA SER A 541 -25.84 21.39 -10.97
C SER A 541 -25.51 21.98 -9.59
N ALA A 542 -25.94 21.32 -8.50
CA ALA A 542 -25.60 21.73 -7.14
C ALA A 542 -24.14 21.42 -6.76
N LEU A 543 -23.54 20.40 -7.37
CA LEU A 543 -22.11 20.06 -7.25
C LEU A 543 -21.21 21.02 -8.06
N GLU A 544 -21.70 21.61 -9.16
CA GLU A 544 -20.90 22.50 -10.03
C GLU A 544 -20.60 23.88 -9.39
N ASP A 545 -21.47 24.38 -8.50
CA ASP A 545 -21.30 25.68 -7.81
C ASP A 545 -20.36 25.61 -6.57
N GLY A 546 -19.84 24.42 -6.25
CA GLY A 546 -18.85 24.20 -5.22
C GLY A 546 -17.95 23.05 -5.60
N ILE A 547 -16.90 23.32 -6.39
CA ILE A 547 -15.85 22.35 -6.70
C ILE A 547 -15.14 21.95 -5.40
N VAL A 548 -15.71 20.96 -4.73
CA VAL A 548 -15.04 19.95 -3.96
C VAL A 548 -15.59 18.67 -4.55
N GLU A 549 -14.75 17.98 -5.31
CA GLU A 549 -14.95 16.58 -5.65
C GLU A 549 -15.02 15.84 -4.30
N GLU A 550 -16.22 15.68 -3.76
CA GLU A 550 -16.50 14.63 -2.77
C GLU A 550 -16.31 13.33 -3.56
N GLY A 551 -15.05 12.89 -3.63
CA GLY A 551 -14.75 11.51 -3.94
C GLY A 551 -15.59 10.66 -3.00
N ASP A 552 -16.20 9.62 -3.55
CA ASP A 552 -16.89 8.58 -2.81
C ASP A 552 -15.87 7.99 -1.84
N ALA A 553 -15.76 8.61 -0.66
CA ALA A 553 -15.02 8.08 0.45
C ALA A 553 -15.86 6.89 0.86
N GLU A 554 -15.53 5.71 0.30
CA GLU A 554 -15.84 4.49 1.02
C GLU A 554 -15.44 4.77 2.47
N ASP A 555 -16.42 4.73 3.38
CA ASP A 555 -16.27 4.84 4.83
C ASP A 555 -15.47 3.64 5.37
N GLN A 556 -14.33 3.34 4.76
CA GLN A 556 -13.26 2.64 5.44
C GLN A 556 -12.75 3.66 6.44
N GLU A 557 -13.17 3.49 7.69
CA GLU A 557 -12.41 3.92 8.86
C GLU A 557 -11.02 3.26 8.77
N LEU A 558 -10.19 3.75 7.86
CA LEU A 558 -8.77 3.46 7.88
C LEU A 558 -8.28 3.97 9.25
N GLU A 559 -7.36 3.27 9.87
CA GLU A 559 -6.68 3.67 11.12
C GLU A 559 -5.31 4.25 10.78
N ILE A 560 -4.96 5.43 11.34
CA ILE A 560 -3.64 6.01 11.09
C ILE A 560 -2.70 5.15 11.91
N GLU A 561 -2.01 4.23 11.24
CA GLU A 561 -0.97 3.43 11.86
C GLU A 561 0.18 4.37 12.27
N LEU A 562 0.09 4.90 13.50
CA LEU A 562 1.03 5.86 14.06
C LEU A 562 2.28 5.18 14.65
N GLY A 563 2.61 3.96 14.23
CA GLY A 563 3.74 3.18 14.76
C GLY A 563 3.71 2.99 16.27
N ASN A 564 4.85 2.64 16.87
CA ASN A 564 4.96 2.34 18.31
C ASN A 564 4.91 3.60 19.19
N LEU A 565 3.73 4.21 19.32
CA LEU A 565 3.43 5.17 20.39
C LEU A 565 3.43 4.51 21.79
N GLU A 566 3.40 3.18 21.85
CA GLU A 566 3.33 2.37 23.08
C GLU A 566 4.45 2.63 24.09
N GLU A 567 5.66 3.00 23.63
CA GLU A 567 6.80 3.22 24.53
C GLU A 567 6.66 4.50 25.38
N VAL A 568 5.73 5.39 25.02
CA VAL A 568 5.54 6.66 25.72
C VAL A 568 4.37 6.57 26.69
N ASP A 569 4.69 6.78 27.97
CA ASP A 569 3.73 6.83 29.09
C ASP A 569 3.03 8.20 29.13
N GLU A 570 1.90 8.26 28.44
CA GLU A 570 0.97 9.37 28.35
C GLU A 570 0.32 9.70 29.70
N GLU A 571 0.01 8.69 30.52
CA GLU A 571 -0.60 8.87 31.84
C GLU A 571 0.34 9.71 32.72
N LYS A 572 1.62 9.35 32.75
CA LYS A 572 2.64 10.12 33.47
C LYS A 572 2.80 11.54 32.93
N MET A 573 2.62 11.77 31.63
CA MET A 573 2.64 13.12 31.06
C MET A 573 1.47 13.96 31.60
N VAL A 574 0.25 13.40 31.59
CA VAL A 574 -0.96 14.05 32.10
C VAL A 574 -0.83 14.35 33.60
N VAL A 575 -0.45 13.34 34.40
CA VAL A 575 -0.26 13.48 35.85
C VAL A 575 0.83 14.53 36.15
N SER A 576 1.95 14.53 35.43
CA SER A 576 3.02 15.52 35.62
C SER A 576 2.56 16.94 35.26
N LEU A 577 1.76 17.11 34.20
CA LEU A 577 1.24 18.41 33.80
C LEU A 577 0.34 18.98 34.90
N ILE A 578 -0.62 18.17 35.35
CA ILE A 578 -1.58 18.56 36.39
C ILE A 578 -0.84 18.84 37.70
N GLY A 579 0.05 17.95 38.12
CA GLY A 579 0.86 18.16 39.32
C GLY A 579 1.63 19.48 39.28
N ARG A 580 2.23 19.84 38.14
CA ARG A 580 3.04 21.06 38.00
C ARG A 580 2.20 22.34 37.89
N TYR A 581 1.04 22.29 37.22
CA TYR A 581 0.30 23.50 36.82
C TYR A 581 -1.13 23.63 37.36
N HIS A 582 -1.63 22.69 38.16
CA HIS A 582 -3.00 22.71 38.70
C HIS A 582 -3.42 24.06 39.29
N GLN A 583 -2.56 24.75 40.04
CA GLN A 583 -2.87 26.07 40.64
C GLN A 583 -3.28 27.14 39.62
N VAL A 584 -2.74 27.08 38.40
CA VAL A 584 -3.02 28.05 37.33
C VAL A 584 -4.21 27.61 36.50
N LEU A 585 -4.32 26.31 36.24
CA LEU A 585 -5.40 25.69 35.46
C LEU A 585 -6.74 25.82 36.20
N ILE A 586 -6.79 25.45 37.49
CA ILE A 586 -8.00 25.51 38.34
C ILE A 586 -8.53 26.95 38.48
N LYS A 587 -7.66 27.95 38.66
CA LYS A 587 -8.08 29.34 38.89
C LYS A 587 -8.70 30.02 37.67
N ARG A 588 -8.59 29.42 36.48
CA ARG A 588 -8.90 30.09 35.20
C ARG A 588 -9.90 29.35 34.34
N GLN A 589 -10.36 28.17 34.75
CA GLN A 589 -11.21 27.30 33.93
C GLN A 589 -12.55 27.02 34.62
N ALA A 590 -13.58 26.84 33.80
CA ALA A 590 -14.92 26.45 34.22
C ALA A 590 -15.26 25.09 33.59
N LEU A 591 -14.53 24.05 33.98
CA LEU A 591 -14.91 22.65 33.79
C LEU A 591 -16.16 22.30 34.58
N SER A 592 -16.98 21.41 34.02
CA SER A 592 -18.16 20.87 34.71
C SER A 592 -17.74 19.94 35.85
N SER A 593 -18.54 19.89 36.93
CA SER A 593 -18.26 19.01 38.06
C SER A 593 -18.29 17.52 37.68
N GLN A 594 -19.09 17.17 36.66
CA GLN A 594 -19.16 15.82 36.11
C GLN A 594 -17.84 15.43 35.43
N LEU A 595 -17.29 16.31 34.58
CA LEU A 595 -16.04 16.04 33.86
C LEU A 595 -14.85 15.89 34.83
N VAL A 596 -14.79 16.74 35.87
CA VAL A 596 -13.75 16.63 36.91
C VAL A 596 -13.87 15.33 37.71
N SER A 597 -15.10 14.88 37.98
CA SER A 597 -15.35 13.61 38.65
C SER A 597 -14.93 12.41 37.81
N SER A 598 -15.34 12.37 36.53
CA SER A 598 -14.95 11.30 35.60
C SER A 598 -13.44 11.22 35.44
N PHE A 599 -12.77 12.37 35.28
CA PHE A 599 -11.31 12.42 35.18
C PHE A 599 -10.60 11.93 36.44
N THR A 600 -11.11 12.26 37.63
CA THR A 600 -10.51 11.81 38.90
C THR A 600 -10.69 10.30 39.10
N ASN A 601 -11.76 9.72 38.56
CA ASN A 601 -11.97 8.27 38.59
C ASN A 601 -11.00 7.57 37.64
N ALA A 602 -10.83 8.08 36.42
CA ALA A 602 -9.89 7.57 35.42
C ALA A 602 -8.42 7.72 35.87
N TYR A 603 -8.08 8.82 36.56
CA TYR A 603 -6.74 9.13 37.05
C TYR A 603 -6.72 9.44 38.56
N PRO A 604 -6.72 8.41 39.44
CA PRO A 604 -6.79 8.60 40.89
C PRO A 604 -5.61 9.41 41.49
N ASP A 605 -4.44 9.34 40.86
CA ASP A 605 -3.24 10.11 41.24
C ASP A 605 -3.44 11.62 41.08
N CYS A 606 -4.41 12.03 40.26
CA CYS A 606 -4.84 13.41 40.13
C CYS A 606 -5.87 13.84 41.18
N SER A 607 -6.26 13.01 42.15
CA SER A 607 -7.25 13.37 43.19
C SER A 607 -6.98 14.67 43.98
N PRO A 608 -5.73 15.16 44.21
CA PRO A 608 -5.51 16.47 44.82
C PRO A 608 -6.04 17.64 43.96
N PHE A 609 -6.23 17.43 42.65
CA PHE A 609 -6.80 18.38 41.70
C PHE A 609 -8.29 18.65 42.01
N SER A 610 -9.08 17.58 42.25
CA SER A 610 -10.52 17.71 42.51
C SER A 610 -10.83 18.40 43.84
N HIS A 611 -9.98 18.18 44.86
CA HIS A 611 -10.10 18.82 46.17
C HIS A 611 -9.88 20.34 46.17
N GLN A 612 -9.22 20.88 45.14
CA GLN A 612 -9.02 22.33 44.99
C GLN A 612 -10.01 22.97 44.02
N TYR A 613 -10.76 22.15 43.27
CA TYR A 613 -11.75 22.57 42.28
C TYR A 613 -13.17 22.66 42.89
N MET A 614 -13.47 21.81 43.88
CA MET A 614 -14.63 21.95 44.79
C MET A 614 -14.36 23.00 45.86
#